data_AF-A0A562JU39-F1
#
_entry.id   AF-A0A562JU39-F1
#
_cell.length_a   1.000
_cell.length_b   1.000
_cell.length_c   1.000
_cell.angle_alpha   90.00
_cell.angle_beta   90.00
_cell.angle_gamma   90.00
#
_symmetry.space_group_name_H-M   'P 1'
#
loop_
_entity.id
_entity.type
_entity.pdbx_description
1 polymer ?
#
loop_
_entity_poly.entity_id
_entity_poly.type
_entity_poly.pdbx_seq_one_letter_code
_entity_poly.pdbx_strand_id
1 'polypeptide(L)'
;MHAFEPFHRTPENYAVSAAFYGEGCEKEVAELLLKIKNKWDTARDQEETSLNLSINSLVTVNAENYYRAMVKGGPDDWNIRDHHMVSAMEEISKHYSQDTKLIVWEHNTHIGDARATDMQEEGLVNVGQILREKYGEDQVFALGFGTHSGTVVAAEK
;
A
#
# COMPACT_ATOMS: atom_id res chain seq x y z
N MET A 1 6.59 19.58 0.77
CA MET A 1 6.12 18.42 1.56
C MET A 1 7.18 18.18 2.61
N HIS A 2 7.11 18.91 3.73
CA HIS A 2 8.18 19.00 4.74
C HIS A 2 7.88 18.19 6.00
N ALA A 3 6.90 17.28 5.95
CA ALA A 3 6.37 16.62 7.14
C ALA A 3 7.13 15.31 7.47
N PHE A 4 7.59 14.59 6.44
CA PHE A 4 8.48 13.42 6.57
C PHE A 4 9.97 13.76 6.59
N GLU A 5 10.32 14.97 6.15
CA GLU A 5 11.70 15.47 6.03
C GLU A 5 12.45 15.64 7.36
N PRO A 6 11.81 16.06 8.48
CA PRO A 6 12.46 16.18 9.79
C PRO A 6 12.94 14.85 10.35
N PHE A 7 12.42 13.73 9.83
CA PHE A 7 12.76 12.38 10.28
C PHE A 7 13.83 11.72 9.40
N HIS A 8 14.46 12.46 8.49
CA HIS A 8 15.64 12.03 7.73
C HIS A 8 15.52 10.66 7.02
N ARG A 9 14.28 10.25 6.66
CA ARG A 9 13.97 8.92 6.10
C ARG A 9 14.25 7.75 7.06
N THR A 10 14.12 7.98 8.37
CA THR A 10 14.04 6.94 9.40
C THR A 10 12.57 6.76 9.77
N PRO A 11 11.85 5.82 9.14
CA PRO A 11 10.41 5.66 9.31
C PRO A 11 10.00 5.34 10.75
N GLU A 12 10.88 4.72 11.52
CA GLU A 12 10.68 4.31 12.91
C GLU A 12 10.55 5.53 13.84
N ASN A 13 11.37 6.57 13.62
CA ASN A 13 11.32 7.80 14.40
C ASN A 13 10.04 8.60 14.14
N TYR A 14 9.58 8.61 12.89
CA TYR A 14 8.30 9.23 12.53
C TYR A 14 7.14 8.50 13.20
N ALA A 15 7.13 7.17 13.10
CA ALA A 15 6.10 6.34 13.69
C ALA A 15 5.97 6.59 15.19
N VAL A 16 7.09 6.55 15.93
CA VAL A 16 7.12 6.84 17.37
C VAL A 16 6.58 8.25 17.65
N SER A 17 6.98 9.26 16.88
CA SER A 17 6.49 10.64 17.07
C SER A 17 4.98 10.75 16.86
N ALA A 18 4.48 10.26 15.73
CA ALA A 18 3.08 10.31 15.35
C ALA A 18 2.18 9.56 16.34
N ALA A 19 2.65 8.45 16.90
CA ALA A 19 1.89 7.62 17.83
C ALA A 19 1.92 8.11 19.29
N PHE A 20 3.07 8.58 19.78
CA PHE A 20 3.24 8.91 21.21
C PHE A 20 3.11 10.40 21.51
N TYR A 21 3.45 11.29 20.58
CA TYR A 21 3.45 12.73 20.80
C TYR A 21 2.32 13.45 20.07
N GLY A 22 1.54 12.74 19.24
CA GLY A 22 0.44 13.31 18.46
C GLY A 22 0.91 14.30 17.39
N GLU A 23 2.22 14.40 17.16
CA GLU A 23 2.85 15.17 16.08
C GLU A 23 2.79 14.39 14.76
N GLY A 24 1.61 13.86 14.44
CA GLY A 24 1.33 13.23 13.15
C GLY A 24 1.05 14.27 12.07
N CYS A 25 1.21 13.91 10.81
CA CYS A 25 1.03 14.81 9.68
C CYS A 25 -0.44 14.95 9.24
N GLU A 26 -1.41 14.61 10.09
CA GLU A 26 -2.82 14.51 9.73
C GLU A 26 -3.36 15.82 9.13
N LYS A 27 -2.98 16.97 9.70
CA LYS A 27 -3.40 18.28 9.20
C LYS A 27 -2.77 18.57 7.84
N GLU A 28 -1.49 18.27 7.67
CA GLU A 28 -0.74 18.47 6.44
C GLU A 28 -1.23 17.55 5.32
N VAL A 29 -1.58 16.30 5.65
CA VAL A 29 -2.20 15.33 4.75
C VAL A 29 -3.61 15.80 4.36
N ALA A 30 -4.43 16.25 5.31
CA ALA A 30 -5.75 16.79 5.02
C ALA A 30 -5.69 18.06 4.14
N GLU A 31 -4.77 18.97 4.42
CA GLU A 31 -4.53 20.16 3.59
C GLU A 31 -4.04 19.80 2.18
N LEU A 32 -3.19 18.79 2.04
CA LEU A 32 -2.76 18.28 0.75
C LEU A 32 -3.95 17.75 -0.05
N LEU A 33 -4.78 16.90 0.57
CA LEU A 33 -5.97 16.35 -0.06
C LEU A 33 -6.96 17.45 -0.51
N LEU A 34 -7.15 18.48 0.31
CA LEU A 34 -7.96 19.65 -0.04
C LEU A 34 -7.39 20.42 -1.24
N LYS A 35 -6.07 20.63 -1.28
CA LYS A 35 -5.39 21.27 -2.42
C LYS A 35 -5.50 20.44 -3.69
N ILE A 36 -5.44 19.11 -3.57
CA ILE A 36 -5.58 18.18 -4.67
C ILE A 36 -7.00 18.19 -5.22
N LYS A 37 -8.01 18.11 -4.35
CA LYS A 37 -9.43 18.24 -4.72
C LYS A 37 -9.69 19.53 -5.50
N ASN A 38 -9.13 20.66 -5.04
CA ASN A 38 -9.33 21.96 -5.71
C ASN A 38 -8.60 22.08 -7.06
N LYS A 39 -7.53 21.31 -7.30
CA LYS A 39 -6.81 21.28 -8.58
C LYS A 39 -7.33 20.24 -9.56
N TRP A 40 -8.17 19.32 -9.09
CA TRP A 40 -8.69 18.21 -9.88
C TRP A 40 -9.49 18.67 -11.10
N ASP A 41 -10.25 19.76 -10.96
CA ASP A 41 -10.98 20.38 -12.08
C ASP A 41 -10.07 20.89 -13.20
N THR A 42 -8.80 21.24 -12.91
CA THR A 42 -7.83 21.73 -13.90
C THR A 42 -6.92 20.64 -14.48
N ALA A 43 -6.77 19.51 -13.78
CA ALA A 43 -5.92 18.39 -14.21
C ALA A 43 -6.65 17.38 -15.12
N ARG A 44 -7.98 17.51 -15.24
CA ARG A 44 -8.83 16.58 -15.99
C ARG A 44 -8.49 16.47 -17.48
N ASP A 45 -7.88 17.51 -18.04
CA ASP A 45 -7.50 17.57 -19.45
C ASP A 45 -6.14 16.87 -19.74
N GLN A 46 -5.43 16.39 -18.71
CA GLN A 46 -4.18 15.65 -18.83
C GLN A 46 -4.25 14.33 -18.05
N GLU A 47 -4.53 13.24 -18.76
CA GLU A 47 -4.77 11.90 -18.24
C GLU A 47 -3.67 11.43 -17.25
N GLU A 48 -2.39 11.48 -17.66
CA GLU A 48 -1.26 11.07 -16.80
C GLU A 48 -1.10 11.94 -15.54
N THR A 49 -1.39 13.24 -15.64
CA THR A 49 -1.32 14.17 -14.49
C THR A 49 -2.40 13.82 -13.46
N SER A 50 -3.58 13.41 -13.92
CA SER A 50 -4.69 13.05 -13.04
C SER A 50 -4.44 11.74 -12.27
N LEU A 51 -3.90 10.69 -12.92
CA LEU A 51 -3.54 9.44 -12.25
C LEU A 51 -2.41 9.65 -11.23
N ASN A 52 -1.36 10.38 -11.63
CA ASN A 52 -0.26 10.71 -10.73
C ASN A 52 -0.79 11.40 -9.47
N LEU A 53 -1.71 12.35 -9.63
CA LEU A 53 -2.27 13.08 -8.50
C LEU A 53 -3.08 12.16 -7.57
N SER A 54 -3.94 11.30 -8.13
CA SER A 54 -4.71 10.31 -7.38
C SER A 54 -3.82 9.36 -6.58
N ILE A 55 -2.84 8.73 -7.24
CA ILE A 55 -1.96 7.74 -6.60
C ILE A 55 -1.06 8.39 -5.56
N ASN A 56 -0.46 9.55 -5.83
CA ASN A 56 0.37 10.23 -4.82
C ASN A 56 -0.44 10.68 -3.60
N SER A 57 -1.71 11.06 -3.78
CA SER A 57 -2.63 11.36 -2.67
C SER A 57 -2.88 10.13 -1.82
N LEU A 58 -3.23 9.03 -2.47
CA LEU A 58 -3.52 7.75 -1.83
C LEU A 58 -2.31 7.24 -1.05
N VAL A 59 -1.12 7.25 -1.67
CA VAL A 59 0.14 6.87 -1.02
C VAL A 59 0.43 7.74 0.20
N THR A 60 0.15 9.04 0.14
CA THR A 60 0.39 9.94 1.28
C THR A 60 -0.51 9.61 2.47
N VAL A 61 -1.80 9.36 2.23
CA VAL A 61 -2.75 8.93 3.27
C VAL A 61 -2.37 7.57 3.85
N ASN A 62 -2.03 6.63 2.96
CA ASN A 62 -1.65 5.28 3.32
C ASN A 62 -0.37 5.26 4.16
N ALA A 63 0.62 6.11 3.84
CA ALA A 63 1.84 6.25 4.63
C ALA A 63 1.54 6.71 6.06
N GLU A 64 0.69 7.72 6.24
CA GLU A 64 0.29 8.20 7.58
C GLU A 64 -0.36 7.09 8.42
N ASN A 65 -1.32 6.38 7.82
CA ASN A 65 -2.01 5.28 8.49
C ASN A 65 -1.05 4.15 8.86
N TYR A 66 -0.13 3.79 7.95
CA TYR A 66 0.86 2.74 8.16
C TYR A 66 1.77 3.06 9.35
N TYR A 67 2.34 4.26 9.40
CA TYR A 67 3.26 4.62 10.49
C TYR A 67 2.59 4.65 11.86
N ARG A 68 1.30 4.99 11.91
CA ARG A 68 0.52 4.91 13.14
C ARG A 68 0.25 3.48 13.57
N ALA A 69 -0.02 2.58 12.63
CA ALA A 69 -0.21 1.15 12.90
C ALA A 69 1.09 0.48 13.34
N MET A 70 2.21 0.82 12.71
CA MET A 70 3.54 0.26 13.01
C MET A 70 3.94 0.44 14.48
N VAL A 71 3.54 1.52 15.16
CA VAL A 71 3.83 1.67 16.60
C VAL A 71 2.98 0.77 17.49
N LYS A 72 1.74 0.49 17.09
CA LYS A 72 0.88 -0.43 17.85
C LYS A 72 1.38 -1.87 17.74
N GLY A 73 2.04 -2.20 16.62
CA GLY A 73 2.54 -3.53 16.32
C GLY A 73 1.40 -4.54 16.12
N GLY A 74 1.77 -5.81 15.98
CA GLY A 74 0.82 -6.89 15.72
C GLY A 74 0.41 -6.97 14.25
N PRO A 75 -0.58 -7.80 13.89
CA PRO A 75 -0.90 -8.13 12.50
C PRO A 75 -1.34 -6.94 11.64
N ASP A 76 -1.76 -5.84 12.28
CA ASP A 76 -2.22 -4.63 11.62
C ASP A 76 -1.10 -3.93 10.83
N ASP A 77 0.17 -4.03 11.24
CA ASP A 77 1.30 -3.41 10.51
C ASP A 77 1.54 -4.09 9.15
N TRP A 78 1.29 -5.39 9.07
CA TRP A 78 1.32 -6.17 7.85
C TRP A 78 0.07 -5.93 7.02
N ASN A 79 -1.11 -6.17 7.60
CA ASN A 79 -2.38 -6.14 6.90
C ASN A 79 -2.64 -4.80 6.22
N ILE A 80 -2.28 -3.70 6.89
CA ILE A 80 -2.48 -2.36 6.33
C ILE A 80 -1.65 -2.14 5.05
N ARG A 81 -0.45 -2.74 4.93
CA ARG A 81 0.38 -2.64 3.73
C ARG A 81 -0.28 -3.35 2.56
N ASP A 82 -0.73 -4.58 2.76
CA ASP A 82 -1.39 -5.36 1.71
C ASP A 82 -2.73 -4.74 1.28
N HIS A 83 -3.51 -4.19 2.21
CA HIS A 83 -4.68 -3.40 1.86
C HIS A 83 -4.35 -2.13 1.07
N HIS A 84 -3.27 -1.43 1.41
CA HIS A 84 -2.82 -0.25 0.66
C HIS A 84 -2.37 -0.61 -0.76
N MET A 85 -1.68 -1.75 -0.96
CA MET A 85 -1.30 -2.24 -2.29
C MET A 85 -2.53 -2.54 -3.15
N VAL A 86 -3.54 -3.23 -2.61
CA VAL A 86 -4.80 -3.48 -3.30
C VAL A 86 -5.53 -2.18 -3.63
N SER A 87 -5.54 -1.20 -2.71
CA SER A 87 -6.18 0.10 -2.94
C SER A 87 -5.53 0.86 -4.11
N ALA A 88 -4.20 0.76 -4.24
CA ALA A 88 -3.47 1.35 -5.37
C ALA A 88 -3.83 0.65 -6.70
N MET A 89 -3.93 -0.68 -6.71
CA MET A 89 -4.36 -1.44 -7.89
C MET A 89 -5.77 -1.03 -8.35
N GLU A 90 -6.67 -0.78 -7.41
CA GLU A 90 -8.04 -0.36 -7.69
C GLU A 90 -8.14 1.03 -8.28
N GLU A 91 -7.36 1.99 -7.75
CA GLU A 91 -7.30 3.34 -8.30
C GLU A 91 -6.68 3.33 -9.72
N ILE A 92 -5.66 2.49 -9.96
CA ILE A 92 -5.08 2.29 -11.29
C ILE A 92 -6.11 1.68 -12.26
N SER A 93 -6.78 0.60 -11.86
CA SER A 93 -7.81 -0.06 -12.68
C SER A 93 -8.94 0.91 -13.03
N LYS A 94 -9.45 1.65 -12.04
CA LYS A 94 -10.50 2.67 -12.22
C LYS A 94 -10.10 3.78 -13.18
N HIS A 95 -8.83 4.19 -13.19
CA HIS A 95 -8.35 5.24 -14.09
C HIS A 95 -8.41 4.81 -15.57
N TYR A 96 -7.98 3.58 -15.89
CA TYR A 96 -7.99 3.09 -17.26
C TYR A 96 -9.38 2.60 -17.70
N SER A 97 -9.97 1.64 -16.97
CA SER A 97 -11.33 1.13 -17.13
C SER A 97 -11.57 -0.03 -16.17
N GLN A 98 -12.83 -0.31 -15.82
CA GLN A 98 -13.18 -1.47 -14.98
C GLN A 98 -12.80 -2.82 -15.61
N ASP A 99 -12.66 -2.89 -16.94
CA ASP A 99 -12.27 -4.10 -17.67
C ASP A 99 -10.75 -4.26 -17.82
N THR A 100 -9.97 -3.38 -17.19
CA THR A 100 -8.50 -3.40 -17.26
C THR A 100 -7.95 -4.66 -16.59
N LYS A 101 -7.17 -5.43 -17.35
CA LYS A 101 -6.40 -6.56 -16.81
C LYS A 101 -5.09 -6.06 -16.20
N LEU A 102 -4.81 -6.50 -14.97
CA LEU A 102 -3.60 -6.14 -14.25
C LEU A 102 -2.64 -7.35 -14.17
N ILE A 103 -1.34 -7.05 -14.29
CA ILE A 103 -0.26 -7.99 -13.92
C ILE A 103 0.44 -7.37 -12.72
N VAL A 104 0.40 -8.09 -11.60
CA VAL A 104 1.04 -7.67 -10.35
C VAL A 104 2.29 -8.51 -10.15
N TRP A 105 3.43 -7.84 -10.02
CA TRP A 105 4.71 -8.48 -9.73
C TRP A 105 5.10 -8.17 -8.28
N GLU A 106 5.00 -9.16 -7.42
CA GLU A 106 5.32 -9.05 -6.00
C GLU A 106 5.95 -10.35 -5.48
N HIS A 107 6.47 -10.30 -4.25
CA HIS A 107 7.01 -11.48 -3.58
C HIS A 107 5.90 -12.52 -3.33
N ASN A 108 6.24 -13.82 -3.34
CA ASN A 108 5.28 -14.92 -3.13
C ASN A 108 4.42 -14.74 -1.86
N THR A 109 4.99 -14.14 -0.80
CA THR A 109 4.29 -13.87 0.46
C THR A 109 3.06 -12.97 0.29
N HIS A 110 3.08 -12.06 -0.70
CA HIS A 110 1.97 -11.15 -0.97
C HIS A 110 0.96 -11.72 -1.98
N ILE A 111 1.43 -12.38 -3.04
CA ILE A 111 0.56 -12.88 -4.14
C ILE A 111 -0.08 -14.25 -3.88
N GLY A 112 0.32 -14.92 -2.79
CA GLY A 112 -0.20 -16.24 -2.40
C GLY A 112 -1.64 -16.20 -1.88
N ASP A 113 -2.04 -17.23 -1.14
CA ASP A 113 -3.28 -17.20 -0.35
C ASP A 113 -2.90 -17.35 1.12
N ALA A 114 -3.02 -16.29 1.91
CA ALA A 114 -2.66 -16.34 3.33
C ALA A 114 -3.52 -17.36 4.12
N ARG A 115 -4.72 -17.72 3.63
CA ARG A 115 -5.56 -18.78 4.21
C ARG A 115 -4.95 -20.18 4.10
N ALA A 116 -3.93 -20.35 3.26
CA ALA A 116 -3.22 -21.61 3.04
C ALA A 116 -1.83 -21.64 3.69
N THR A 117 -1.50 -20.64 4.52
CA THR A 117 -0.21 -20.54 5.22
C THR A 117 -0.41 -20.27 6.72
N ASP A 118 0.68 -20.21 7.46
CA ASP A 118 0.75 -19.79 8.87
C ASP A 118 0.21 -18.37 9.12
N MET A 119 0.23 -17.52 8.10
CA MET A 119 -0.39 -16.18 8.11
C MET A 119 -1.85 -16.21 8.61
N GLN A 120 -2.62 -17.26 8.29
CA GLN A 120 -4.00 -17.39 8.76
C GLN A 120 -4.09 -17.43 10.29
N GLU A 121 -3.21 -18.19 10.95
CA GLU A 121 -3.21 -18.34 12.41
C GLU A 121 -2.76 -17.05 13.09
N GLU A 122 -1.90 -16.27 12.42
CA GLU A 122 -1.43 -14.96 12.87
C GLU A 122 -2.42 -13.82 12.59
N GLY A 123 -3.55 -14.11 11.92
CA GLY A 123 -4.53 -13.09 11.52
C GLY A 123 -4.01 -12.15 10.42
N LEU A 124 -3.02 -12.60 9.66
CA LEU A 124 -2.43 -11.87 8.55
C LEU A 124 -3.19 -12.16 7.24
N VAL A 125 -3.35 -11.13 6.43
CA VAL A 125 -3.88 -11.24 5.07
C VAL A 125 -2.80 -10.89 4.05
N ASN A 126 -2.99 -11.31 2.81
CA ASN A 126 -2.13 -10.88 1.72
C ASN A 126 -2.92 -10.43 0.48
N VAL A 127 -2.25 -9.72 -0.42
CA VAL A 127 -2.82 -9.21 -1.68
C VAL A 127 -3.60 -10.30 -2.42
N GLY A 128 -3.03 -11.49 -2.58
CA GLY A 128 -3.67 -12.57 -3.32
C GLY A 128 -4.97 -13.06 -2.67
N GLN A 129 -5.01 -13.19 -1.33
CA GLN A 129 -6.25 -13.47 -0.60
C GLN A 129 -7.27 -12.35 -0.81
N ILE A 130 -6.89 -11.08 -0.57
CA ILE A 130 -7.80 -9.94 -0.65
C ILE A 130 -8.44 -9.84 -2.04
N LEU A 131 -7.64 -10.01 -3.10
CA LEU A 131 -8.13 -9.97 -4.47
C LEU A 131 -9.09 -11.14 -4.77
N ARG A 132 -8.78 -12.36 -4.32
CA ARG A 132 -9.66 -13.52 -4.52
C ARG A 132 -10.98 -13.40 -3.78
N GLU A 133 -10.96 -12.90 -2.55
CA GLU A 133 -12.18 -12.66 -1.77
C GLU A 133 -13.06 -11.59 -2.43
N LYS A 134 -12.45 -10.57 -3.05
CA LYS A 134 -13.16 -9.47 -3.68
C LYS A 134 -13.68 -9.77 -5.09
N TYR A 135 -12.87 -10.40 -5.93
CA TYR A 135 -13.17 -10.59 -7.36
C TYR A 135 -13.54 -12.04 -7.71
N GLY A 136 -13.36 -12.98 -6.79
CA GLY A 136 -13.54 -14.41 -7.00
C GLY A 136 -12.29 -15.11 -7.52
N GLU A 137 -12.14 -16.38 -7.18
CA GLU A 137 -10.97 -17.19 -7.54
C GLU A 137 -10.81 -17.36 -9.06
N ASP A 138 -11.93 -17.40 -9.79
CA ASP A 138 -11.94 -17.51 -11.26
C ASP A 138 -11.43 -16.25 -11.99
N GLN A 139 -11.33 -15.12 -11.29
CA GLN A 139 -10.84 -13.85 -11.86
C GLN A 139 -9.38 -13.56 -11.47
N VAL A 140 -8.82 -14.27 -10.50
CA VAL A 140 -7.50 -13.97 -9.92
C VAL A 140 -6.59 -15.20 -10.00
N PHE A 141 -5.66 -15.15 -10.94
CA PHE A 141 -4.65 -16.18 -11.12
C PHE A 141 -3.33 -15.79 -10.42
N ALA A 142 -2.84 -16.64 -9.52
CA ALA A 142 -1.53 -16.45 -8.88
C ALA A 142 -0.49 -17.40 -9.47
N LEU A 143 0.67 -16.85 -9.83
CA LEU A 143 1.81 -17.60 -10.33
C LEU A 143 2.98 -17.46 -9.34
N GLY A 144 3.24 -18.52 -8.58
CA GLY A 144 4.35 -18.56 -7.62
C GLY A 144 5.66 -19.06 -8.26
N PHE A 145 6.79 -18.51 -7.80
CA PHE A 145 8.11 -18.98 -8.20
C PHE A 145 8.75 -19.85 -7.11
N GLY A 146 9.28 -21.01 -7.48
CA GLY A 146 10.01 -21.90 -6.59
C GLY A 146 11.43 -22.18 -7.10
N THR A 147 12.36 -22.41 -6.17
CA THR A 147 13.73 -22.86 -6.48
C THR A 147 14.11 -24.02 -5.56
N HIS A 148 15.11 -24.82 -5.95
CA HIS A 148 15.60 -25.94 -5.14
C HIS A 148 16.94 -25.64 -4.47
N SER A 149 17.93 -25.20 -5.25
CA SER A 149 19.30 -24.98 -4.78
C SER A 149 19.98 -23.85 -5.56
N GLY A 150 20.78 -23.04 -4.88
CA GLY A 150 21.55 -21.94 -5.48
C GLY A 150 21.95 -20.90 -4.43
N THR A 151 22.40 -19.74 -4.90
CA THR A 151 22.72 -18.58 -4.06
C THR A 151 21.86 -17.41 -4.46
N VAL A 152 21.38 -16.65 -3.47
CA VAL A 152 20.60 -15.43 -3.67
C VAL A 152 21.35 -14.22 -3.13
N VAL A 153 21.01 -13.04 -3.63
CA VAL A 153 21.44 -11.77 -3.02
C VAL A 153 20.56 -11.52 -1.80
N ALA A 154 21.17 -11.25 -0.65
CA ALA A 154 20.48 -10.92 0.60
C ALA A 154 21.20 -9.77 1.31
N ALA A 155 20.47 -8.98 2.08
CA ALA A 155 21.05 -7.94 2.93
C ALA A 155 21.87 -8.55 4.08
N GLU A 156 22.83 -7.79 4.59
CA GLU A 156 23.49 -8.11 5.85
C GLU A 156 22.50 -7.94 7.02
N LYS A 157 22.69 -8.72 8.09
CA LYS A 157 21.85 -8.65 9.29
C LYS A 157 22.07 -7.38 10.10
#